data_AF-A0A2H0TZR3-F1
#
_entry.id   AF-A0A2H0TZR3-F1
#
_cell.length_a   1.000
_cell.length_b   1.000
_cell.length_c   1.000
_cell.angle_alpha   90.00
_cell.angle_beta   90.00
_cell.angle_gamma   90.00
#
_symmetry.space_group_name_H-M   'P 1'
#
loop_
_entity.id
_entity.type
_entity.pdbx_description
1 polymer ?
#
loop_
_entity_poly.entity_id
_entity_poly.type
_entity_poly.pdbx_seq_one_letter_code
_entity_poly.pdbx_strand_id
1 'polypeptide(L)'
;MEIDGVLLSKDGAIHRGYYDQSHYGSSYIRNSLTIFGSQIEFLRGGFKYGTAPNYSSGFVSTSYTYDGNLLYQPPIGIPVTPNYKLISWQEVPPGECDAYNPCPIALCGGKTSIAYSGQRYDLAVIGNQCWFAQNLNVGTKLASGSTVPSDNNKIEKWCYDNDDANCNNYGGLYTWAEAMQLDPSCNTSSCVGFVNVNHQGICPVGWHIPTDE
;
A
#
# COMPACT_ATOMS: atom_id res chain seq x y z
N MET A 1 12.41 -0.96 -1.18
CA MET A 1 11.39 -0.01 -1.66
C MET A 1 11.07 -0.40 -3.08
N GLU A 2 9.79 -0.40 -3.43
CA GLU A 2 9.30 -0.70 -4.76
C GLU A 2 8.49 0.51 -5.25
N ILE A 3 8.64 0.85 -6.52
CA ILE A 3 7.89 1.92 -7.17
C ILE A 3 7.39 1.37 -8.51
N ASP A 4 6.06 1.25 -8.63
CA ASP A 4 5.38 0.92 -9.87
C ASP A 4 4.84 2.21 -10.50
N GLY A 5 5.54 2.74 -11.50
CA GLY A 5 5.11 3.97 -12.16
C GLY A 5 6.16 4.70 -12.98
N VAL A 6 5.73 5.84 -13.53
CA VAL A 6 6.60 6.75 -14.29
C VAL A 6 7.08 7.87 -13.36
N LEU A 7 8.40 7.98 -13.20
CA LEU A 7 9.05 9.08 -12.50
C LEU A 7 9.44 10.14 -13.52
N LEU A 8 8.94 11.37 -13.35
CA LEU A 8 9.19 12.50 -14.25
C LEU A 8 9.76 13.68 -13.46
N SER A 9 10.93 14.18 -13.88
CA SER A 9 11.49 15.45 -13.44
C SER A 9 11.53 16.42 -14.62
N LYS A 10 10.84 17.56 -14.47
CA LYS A 10 10.70 18.56 -15.54
C LYS A 10 12.00 19.34 -15.78
N ASP A 11 12.68 19.74 -14.71
CA ASP A 11 13.78 20.71 -14.76
C ASP A 11 15.03 20.23 -14.00
N GLY A 12 15.08 18.97 -13.56
CA GLY A 12 16.14 18.48 -12.69
C GLY A 12 16.42 17.00 -12.79
N ALA A 13 16.79 16.41 -11.65
CA ALA A 13 17.12 15.00 -11.50
C ALA A 13 16.07 14.30 -10.65
N ILE A 14 15.89 13.00 -10.87
CA ILE A 14 15.18 12.14 -9.93
C ILE A 14 16.23 11.53 -9.01
N HIS A 15 16.23 11.93 -7.73
CA HIS A 15 17.28 11.49 -6.82
C HIS A 15 16.78 11.36 -5.39
N ARG A 16 17.51 10.57 -4.62
CA ARG A 16 17.43 10.59 -3.15
C ARG A 16 18.38 11.66 -2.64
N GLY A 17 18.00 12.38 -1.59
CA GLY A 17 18.92 13.26 -0.86
C GLY A 17 20.08 12.49 -0.22
N TYR A 18 21.17 13.21 0.09
CA TYR A 18 22.24 12.67 0.91
C TYR A 18 21.83 12.71 2.39
N TYR A 19 21.94 11.57 3.05
CA TYR A 19 21.72 11.41 4.48
C TYR A 19 23.00 10.85 5.11
N ASP A 20 23.50 11.44 6.19
CA ASP A 20 24.68 10.96 6.90
C ASP A 20 24.35 10.06 8.10
N GLN A 21 25.32 9.27 8.55
CA GLN A 21 25.12 8.36 9.68
C GLN A 21 24.90 9.08 11.02
N SER A 22 25.50 10.26 11.22
CA SER A 22 25.49 10.95 12.51
C SER A 22 24.12 11.52 12.85
N HIS A 23 23.37 11.95 11.83
CA HIS A 23 22.04 12.50 11.98
C HIS A 23 20.94 11.46 11.77
N TYR A 24 21.14 10.49 10.86
CA TYR A 24 20.09 9.57 10.41
C TYR A 24 20.30 8.10 10.84
N GLY A 25 21.26 7.86 11.73
CA GLY A 25 21.51 6.55 12.34
C GLY A 25 21.75 5.46 11.31
N SER A 26 21.02 4.35 11.37
CA SER A 26 21.09 3.26 10.39
C SER A 26 20.21 3.47 9.15
N SER A 27 19.42 4.54 9.08
CA SER A 27 18.45 4.78 8.00
C SER A 27 19.04 5.48 6.79
N TYR A 28 20.26 6.01 6.93
CA TYR A 28 21.01 6.65 5.87
C TYR A 28 21.38 5.70 4.72
N ILE A 29 21.53 4.39 4.99
CA ILE A 29 21.73 3.32 4.01
C ILE A 29 20.51 2.39 3.98
N ARG A 30 20.09 1.99 2.78
CA ARG A 30 18.94 1.11 2.53
C ARG A 30 19.34 -0.07 1.64
N ASN A 31 18.65 -1.21 1.78
CA ASN A 31 18.99 -2.45 1.06
C ASN A 31 18.77 -2.33 -0.46
N SER A 32 17.52 -2.11 -0.89
CA SER A 32 17.17 -2.11 -2.31
C SER A 32 16.06 -1.13 -2.67
N LEU A 33 16.18 -0.54 -3.86
CA LEU A 33 15.13 0.18 -4.58
C LEU A 33 14.89 -0.51 -5.92
N THR A 34 13.66 -0.88 -6.20
CA THR A 34 13.22 -1.40 -7.49
C THR A 34 12.21 -0.43 -8.10
N ILE A 35 12.44 -0.05 -9.35
CA ILE A 35 11.51 0.78 -10.11
C ILE A 35 11.02 -0.03 -11.30
N PHE A 36 9.72 -0.31 -11.34
CA PHE A 36 9.02 -0.89 -12.47
C PHE A 36 8.35 0.24 -13.25
N GLY A 37 8.96 0.62 -14.38
CA GLY A 37 8.42 1.66 -15.24
C GLY A 37 9.48 2.48 -15.95
N SER A 38 9.27 3.79 -16.03
CA SER A 38 10.14 4.72 -16.77
C SER A 38 10.63 5.85 -15.88
N GLN A 39 11.87 6.29 -16.11
CA GLN A 39 12.43 7.50 -15.52
C GLN A 39 12.74 8.49 -16.64
N ILE A 40 12.22 9.71 -16.46
CA ILE A 40 12.42 10.81 -17.41
C ILE A 40 12.99 11.96 -16.59
N GLU A 41 14.29 12.22 -16.77
CA GLU A 41 15.02 13.26 -16.05
C GLU A 41 15.84 14.10 -17.02
N PHE A 42 16.02 15.38 -16.68
CA PHE A 42 16.84 16.31 -17.45
C PHE A 42 18.31 16.26 -17.02
N LEU A 43 18.54 16.17 -15.70
CA LEU A 43 19.85 16.01 -15.10
C LEU A 43 20.03 14.57 -14.64
N ARG A 44 21.28 14.09 -14.64
CA ARG A 44 21.62 12.76 -14.14
C ARG A 44 21.31 12.67 -12.64
N GLY A 45 20.32 11.86 -12.30
CA GLY A 45 19.93 11.58 -10.93
C GLY A 45 20.61 10.37 -10.33
N GLY A 46 20.13 9.97 -9.15
CA GLY A 46 20.73 8.86 -8.42
C GLY A 46 20.12 8.66 -7.04
N PHE A 47 20.04 7.39 -6.63
CA PHE A 47 19.48 7.01 -5.33
C PHE A 47 20.55 6.56 -4.33
N LYS A 48 21.83 6.79 -4.65
CA LYS A 48 22.98 6.39 -3.82
C LYS A 48 24.14 7.36 -3.94
N TYR A 49 24.90 7.44 -2.86
CA TYR A 49 26.11 8.24 -2.73
C TYR A 49 27.27 7.33 -2.30
N GLY A 50 28.43 7.54 -2.92
CA GLY A 50 29.61 6.71 -2.72
C GLY A 50 29.82 5.66 -3.83
N THR A 51 30.82 4.81 -3.64
CA THR A 51 31.28 3.84 -4.64
C THR A 51 31.33 2.44 -4.03
N ALA A 52 31.02 1.42 -4.84
CA ALA A 52 31.06 0.04 -4.37
C ALA A 52 32.47 -0.30 -3.82
N PRO A 53 32.57 -1.06 -2.71
CA PRO A 53 31.48 -1.63 -1.91
C PRO A 53 30.96 -0.71 -0.79
N ASN A 54 31.54 0.48 -0.61
CA ASN A 54 31.29 1.37 0.53
C ASN A 54 30.44 2.57 0.13
N TYR A 55 29.13 2.46 0.38
CA TYR A 55 28.19 3.55 0.15
C TYR A 55 28.10 4.45 1.37
N SER A 56 28.08 5.77 1.15
CA SER A 56 27.96 6.77 2.20
C SER A 56 26.51 7.19 2.46
N SER A 57 25.60 6.97 1.50
CA SER A 57 24.15 7.16 1.68
C SER A 57 23.36 6.49 0.56
N GLY A 58 22.09 6.18 0.78
CA GLY A 58 21.17 5.71 -0.25
C GLY A 58 20.96 4.21 -0.33
N PHE A 59 20.45 3.76 -1.47
CA PHE A 59 20.12 2.36 -1.72
C PHE A 59 21.33 1.60 -2.27
N VAL A 60 21.74 0.55 -1.56
CA VAL A 60 22.85 -0.34 -1.95
C VAL A 60 22.57 -0.93 -3.33
N SER A 61 21.41 -1.57 -3.50
CA SER A 61 20.94 -2.08 -4.79
C SER A 61 19.86 -1.19 -5.38
N THR A 62 20.00 -0.87 -6.67
CA THR A 62 19.00 -0.10 -7.44
C THR A 62 18.73 -0.86 -8.72
N SER A 63 17.50 -1.34 -8.90
CA SER A 63 17.07 -2.05 -10.11
C SER A 63 16.06 -1.22 -10.87
N TYR A 64 16.24 -1.16 -12.18
CA TYR A 64 15.37 -0.44 -13.10
C TYR A 64 14.84 -1.44 -14.11
N THR A 65 13.56 -1.76 -14.00
CA THR A 65 12.90 -2.70 -14.90
C THR A 65 11.94 -1.90 -15.75
N TYR A 66 12.25 -1.81 -17.04
CA TYR A 66 11.30 -1.26 -18.01
C TYR A 66 10.12 -2.23 -18.12
N ASP A 67 8.93 -1.77 -17.74
CA ASP A 67 7.71 -2.52 -17.98
C ASP A 67 7.19 -2.19 -19.39
N GLY A 68 7.43 -3.12 -20.34
CA GLY A 68 6.94 -3.00 -21.71
C GLY A 68 5.41 -3.01 -21.83
N ASN A 69 4.70 -3.47 -20.79
CA ASN A 69 3.25 -3.39 -20.75
C ASN A 69 2.76 -1.94 -20.59
N LEU A 70 3.56 -1.00 -20.07
CA LEU A 70 3.21 0.43 -20.07
C LEU A 70 2.95 0.99 -21.48
N LEU A 71 3.52 0.38 -22.53
CA LEU A 71 3.30 0.78 -23.91
C LEU A 71 1.94 0.32 -24.45
N TYR A 72 1.47 -0.85 -24.02
CA TYR A 72 0.28 -1.52 -24.56
C TYR A 72 -0.95 -1.45 -23.64
N GLN A 73 -0.69 -1.35 -22.34
CA GLN A 73 -1.62 -1.23 -21.23
C GLN A 73 -1.06 -0.19 -20.24
N PRO A 74 -0.89 1.08 -20.66
CA PRO A 74 -0.62 2.12 -19.68
C PRO A 74 -1.72 2.05 -18.60
N PRO A 75 -1.37 2.17 -17.30
CA PRO A 75 -2.35 2.26 -16.24
C PRO A 75 -3.44 3.24 -16.66
N ILE A 76 -4.71 2.81 -16.60
CA ILE A 76 -5.85 3.64 -16.98
C ILE A 76 -5.72 4.98 -16.23
N GLY A 77 -5.51 6.07 -16.98
CA GLY A 77 -5.31 7.41 -16.41
C GLY A 77 -3.93 8.06 -16.63
N ILE A 78 -2.98 7.40 -17.31
CA ILE A 78 -1.64 8.00 -17.60
C ILE A 78 -1.52 8.49 -19.05
N PRO A 79 -1.29 9.80 -19.25
CA PRO A 79 -2.31 10.84 -19.19
C PRO A 79 -3.14 10.86 -20.50
N VAL A 80 -4.39 10.38 -20.43
CA VAL A 80 -5.39 10.57 -21.52
C VAL A 80 -6.39 11.67 -21.20
N THR A 81 -6.28 12.31 -20.03
CA THR A 81 -7.15 13.40 -19.59
C THR A 81 -6.30 14.61 -19.14
N PRO A 82 -6.80 15.85 -19.31
CA PRO A 82 -6.11 17.05 -18.86
C PRO A 82 -6.05 17.18 -17.32
N ASN A 83 -6.76 16.32 -16.59
CA ASN A 83 -6.82 16.30 -15.13
C ASN A 83 -5.96 15.16 -14.59
N TYR A 84 -4.70 15.45 -14.25
CA TYR A 84 -3.83 14.53 -13.52
C TYR A 84 -3.73 14.95 -12.06
N LYS A 85 -3.63 13.98 -11.14
CA LYS A 85 -3.33 14.25 -9.73
C LYS A 85 -1.82 14.16 -9.52
N LEU A 86 -1.19 15.29 -9.23
CA LEU A 86 0.21 15.30 -8.82
C LEU A 86 0.30 14.73 -7.40
N ILE A 87 0.98 13.60 -7.23
CA ILE A 87 1.34 13.07 -5.91
C ILE A 87 2.79 13.48 -5.66
N SER A 88 3.02 14.25 -4.60
CA SER A 88 4.35 14.54 -4.09
C SER A 88 4.57 13.70 -2.84
N TRP A 89 5.69 12.98 -2.80
CA TRP A 89 6.13 12.31 -1.59
C TRP A 89 7.57 12.74 -1.29
N GLN A 90 7.89 12.85 -0.01
CA GLN A 90 9.23 13.08 0.48
C GLN A 90 9.57 11.95 1.45
N GLU A 91 10.76 11.36 1.32
CA GLU A 91 11.26 10.44 2.34
C GLU A 91 11.50 11.25 3.62
N VAL A 92 10.86 10.84 4.73
CA VAL A 92 11.13 11.39 6.06
C VAL A 92 11.97 10.37 6.83
N PRO A 93 13.26 10.64 7.06
CA PRO A 93 14.10 9.75 7.85
C PRO A 93 13.65 9.69 9.31
N PRO A 94 13.88 8.55 10.01
CA PRO A 94 13.71 8.49 11.45
C PRO A 94 14.63 9.51 12.15
N GLY A 95 14.06 10.52 12.80
CA GLY A 95 14.80 11.52 13.60
C GLY A 95 14.58 12.99 13.22
N GLU A 96 14.03 13.31 12.06
CA GLU A 96 13.81 14.70 11.59
C GLU A 96 12.51 15.37 12.06
N CYS A 97 11.87 14.78 13.06
CA CYS A 97 10.58 15.26 13.53
C CYS A 97 10.77 16.12 14.77
N ASP A 98 10.55 17.42 14.62
CA ASP A 98 10.63 18.39 15.70
C ASP A 98 9.34 19.22 15.84
N ALA A 99 9.35 20.20 16.74
CA ALA A 99 8.19 21.04 17.03
C ALA A 99 7.83 22.02 15.90
N TYR A 100 8.70 22.24 14.92
CA TYR A 100 8.53 23.18 13.81
C TYR A 100 8.34 22.48 12.46
N ASN A 101 8.82 21.23 12.32
CA ASN A 101 8.55 20.30 11.24
C ASN A 101 7.95 19.02 11.84
N PRO A 102 6.64 19.04 12.17
CA PRO A 102 6.01 17.87 12.74
C PRO A 102 6.08 16.73 11.70
N CYS A 103 6.62 15.58 12.13
CA CYS A 103 6.32 14.30 11.48
C CYS A 103 4.83 14.31 11.08
N PRO A 104 4.43 13.71 9.93
CA PRO A 104 3.07 13.20 9.86
C PRO A 104 2.90 12.30 11.08
N ILE A 105 2.12 12.76 12.07
CA ILE A 105 1.92 12.17 13.41
C ILE A 105 2.03 10.66 13.26
N ALA A 106 3.15 10.04 13.67
CA ALA A 106 3.64 8.76 13.11
C ALA A 106 2.49 7.92 12.57
N LEU A 107 2.16 8.11 11.27
CA LEU A 107 0.84 7.72 10.81
C LEU A 107 0.73 6.21 11.05
N CYS A 108 -0.42 5.79 11.57
CA CYS A 108 -0.67 4.43 12.05
C CYS A 108 -0.10 4.13 13.44
N GLY A 109 0.09 5.18 14.26
CA GLY A 109 0.58 5.08 15.63
C GLY A 109 2.03 4.58 15.70
N GLY A 110 2.85 4.88 14.68
CA GLY A 110 4.24 4.42 14.56
C GLY A 110 4.40 2.94 14.24
N LYS A 111 3.32 2.24 13.92
CA LYS A 111 3.36 0.82 13.54
C LYS A 111 3.66 0.70 12.05
N THR A 112 4.54 -0.25 11.70
CA THR A 112 4.79 -0.66 10.31
C THR A 112 3.94 -1.85 9.87
N SER A 113 3.25 -2.48 10.83
CA SER A 113 2.42 -3.66 10.61
C SER A 113 1.48 -3.90 11.79
N ILE A 114 0.40 -4.66 11.58
CA ILE A 114 -0.39 -5.27 12.65
C ILE A 114 -0.51 -6.78 12.48
N ALA A 115 -0.71 -7.50 13.58
CA ALA A 115 -1.12 -8.89 13.55
C ALA A 115 -2.64 -8.96 13.70
N TYR A 116 -3.31 -9.66 12.79
CA TYR A 116 -4.76 -9.84 12.81
C TYR A 116 -5.13 -11.21 12.23
N SER A 117 -6.00 -11.94 12.93
CA SER A 117 -6.48 -13.28 12.51
C SER A 117 -5.36 -14.26 12.13
N GLY A 118 -4.27 -14.28 12.92
CA GLY A 118 -3.11 -15.15 12.68
C GLY A 118 -2.20 -14.72 11.52
N GLN A 119 -2.45 -13.59 10.89
CA GLN A 119 -1.66 -13.04 9.78
C GLN A 119 -1.05 -11.69 10.16
N ARG A 120 -0.02 -11.29 9.41
CA ARG A 120 0.64 -9.99 9.54
C ARG A 120 0.30 -9.15 8.32
N TYR A 121 -0.25 -7.97 8.57
CA TYR A 121 -0.55 -6.95 7.56
C TYR A 121 0.38 -5.78 7.76
N ASP A 122 1.18 -5.46 6.74
CA ASP A 122 1.99 -4.25 6.75
C ASP A 122 1.11 -3.03 6.52
N LEU A 123 1.54 -1.88 7.03
CA LEU A 123 0.78 -0.64 6.95
C LEU A 123 1.41 0.30 5.93
N ALA A 124 0.56 0.89 5.09
CA ALA A 124 0.92 1.95 4.16
C ALA A 124 0.19 3.24 4.53
N VAL A 125 0.89 4.36 4.38
CA VAL A 125 0.32 5.70 4.57
C VAL A 125 -0.10 6.23 3.21
N ILE A 126 -1.39 6.51 3.05
CA ILE A 126 -1.94 7.10 1.83
C ILE A 126 -2.75 8.33 2.24
N GLY A 127 -2.29 9.50 1.83
CA GLY A 127 -2.83 10.78 2.31
C GLY A 127 -2.68 10.89 3.84
N ASN A 128 -3.80 11.10 4.52
CA ASN A 128 -3.86 11.23 5.99
C ASN A 128 -4.44 9.97 6.65
N GLN A 129 -4.50 8.84 5.94
CA GLN A 129 -5.08 7.60 6.41
C GLN A 129 -4.07 6.45 6.38
N CYS A 130 -4.38 5.44 7.20
CA CYS A 130 -3.63 4.21 7.31
C CYS A 130 -4.35 3.10 6.59
N TRP A 131 -3.60 2.38 5.77
CA TRP A 131 -4.11 1.31 4.93
C TRP A 131 -3.32 0.04 5.20
N PHE A 132 -3.97 -1.11 5.03
CA PHE A 132 -3.24 -2.35 4.88
C PHE A 132 -2.58 -2.36 3.51
N ALA A 133 -1.30 -2.70 3.48
CA ALA A 133 -0.56 -2.88 2.23
C ALA A 133 -1.01 -4.14 1.48
N GLN A 134 -1.64 -5.09 2.18
CA GLN A 134 -2.20 -6.32 1.63
C GLN A 134 -3.73 -6.36 1.79
N ASN A 135 -4.39 -7.07 0.88
CA ASN A 135 -5.82 -7.37 0.99
C ASN A 135 -6.12 -8.27 2.19
N LEU A 136 -7.23 -8.03 2.89
CA LEU A 136 -7.63 -8.85 4.03
C LEU A 136 -7.91 -10.30 3.62
N ASN A 137 -7.43 -11.25 4.41
CA ASN A 137 -7.51 -12.69 4.14
C ASN A 137 -7.96 -13.45 5.39
N VAL A 138 -9.01 -12.97 6.04
CA VAL A 138 -9.49 -13.47 7.33
C VAL A 138 -10.74 -14.32 7.19
N GLY A 139 -11.01 -15.16 8.19
CA GLY A 139 -12.20 -16.01 8.19
C GLY A 139 -11.99 -17.39 7.56
N THR A 140 -13.08 -18.15 7.51
CA THR A 140 -13.12 -19.55 7.09
C THR A 140 -13.42 -19.64 5.61
N LYS A 141 -12.61 -20.41 4.87
CA LYS A 141 -12.84 -20.65 3.45
C LYS A 141 -14.06 -21.55 3.25
N LEU A 142 -14.97 -21.11 2.39
CA LEU A 142 -16.12 -21.88 1.92
C LEU A 142 -15.70 -22.89 0.84
N ALA A 143 -16.40 -24.02 0.78
CA ALA A 143 -16.03 -25.16 -0.05
C ALA A 143 -16.06 -24.86 -1.57
N SER A 144 -16.95 -23.96 -2.00
CA SER A 144 -17.03 -23.50 -3.39
C SER A 144 -17.74 -22.15 -3.48
N GLY A 145 -17.63 -21.48 -4.63
CA GLY A 145 -18.38 -20.26 -4.94
C GLY A 145 -19.90 -20.42 -4.97
N SER A 146 -20.41 -21.66 -4.93
CA SER A 146 -21.85 -21.95 -4.82
C SER A 146 -22.34 -22.00 -3.38
N THR A 147 -21.43 -22.18 -2.40
CA THR A 147 -21.76 -22.03 -0.99
C THR A 147 -21.80 -20.55 -0.66
N VAL A 148 -22.95 -20.05 -0.23
CA VAL A 148 -23.12 -18.65 0.18
C VAL A 148 -22.85 -18.48 1.68
N PRO A 149 -22.21 -17.37 2.09
CA PRO A 149 -22.09 -16.99 3.49
C PRO A 149 -23.47 -16.94 4.13
N SER A 150 -23.60 -17.53 5.31
CA SER A 150 -24.87 -17.69 6.02
C SER A 150 -24.74 -17.58 7.54
N ASP A 151 -23.53 -17.61 8.10
CA ASP A 151 -23.31 -17.52 9.54
C ASP A 151 -22.65 -16.19 9.91
N ASN A 152 -23.45 -15.20 10.29
CA ASN A 152 -22.96 -13.87 10.66
C ASN A 152 -22.05 -13.85 11.91
N ASN A 153 -21.90 -14.98 12.62
CA ASN A 153 -20.95 -15.10 13.73
C ASN A 153 -19.56 -15.58 13.28
N LYS A 154 -19.41 -15.96 12.02
CA LYS A 154 -18.14 -16.37 11.43
C LYS A 154 -17.86 -15.49 10.23
N ILE A 155 -16.61 -15.06 10.11
CA ILE A 155 -16.19 -14.47 8.86
C ILE A 155 -16.02 -15.60 7.86
N GLU A 156 -16.73 -15.54 6.75
CA GLU A 156 -16.71 -16.52 5.66
C GLU A 156 -16.10 -15.89 4.42
N LYS A 157 -15.28 -16.67 3.68
CA LYS A 157 -14.59 -16.16 2.49
C LYS A 157 -14.50 -17.21 1.40
N TRP A 158 -14.18 -16.76 0.20
CA TRP A 158 -13.65 -17.63 -0.85
C TRP A 158 -12.21 -17.27 -1.19
N CYS A 159 -11.56 -18.18 -1.89
CA CYS A 159 -10.33 -17.91 -2.61
C CYS A 159 -10.63 -17.96 -4.11
N TYR A 160 -10.02 -17.06 -4.88
CA TYR A 160 -10.16 -17.07 -6.34
C TYR A 160 -9.75 -18.43 -6.91
N ASP A 161 -10.52 -18.95 -7.87
CA ASP A 161 -10.40 -20.31 -8.43
C ASP A 161 -10.45 -21.46 -7.41
N ASN A 162 -11.00 -21.21 -6.21
CA ASN A 162 -11.02 -22.17 -5.10
C ASN A 162 -9.61 -22.64 -4.65
N ASP A 163 -8.57 -21.88 -4.95
CA ASP A 163 -7.18 -22.19 -4.61
C ASP A 163 -6.69 -21.36 -3.42
N ASP A 164 -6.18 -22.01 -2.37
CA ASP A 164 -5.65 -21.34 -1.18
C ASP A 164 -4.44 -20.44 -1.50
N ALA A 165 -3.64 -20.79 -2.52
CA ALA A 165 -2.52 -19.97 -2.96
C ALA A 165 -2.99 -18.58 -3.43
N ASN A 166 -4.15 -18.51 -4.08
CA ASN A 166 -4.73 -17.26 -4.54
C ASN A 166 -5.22 -16.39 -3.37
N CYS A 167 -5.71 -16.98 -2.28
CA CYS A 167 -6.00 -16.22 -1.06
C CYS A 167 -4.75 -15.59 -0.44
N ASN A 168 -3.62 -16.28 -0.48
CA ASN A 168 -2.37 -15.78 0.08
C ASN A 168 -1.78 -14.64 -0.76
N ASN A 169 -1.98 -14.67 -2.09
CA ASN A 169 -1.44 -13.66 -3.00
C ASN A 169 -2.38 -12.46 -3.18
N TYR A 170 -3.70 -12.68 -3.22
CA TYR A 170 -4.69 -11.66 -3.60
C TYR A 170 -5.66 -11.30 -2.48
N GLY A 171 -5.63 -12.00 -1.35
CA GLY A 171 -6.58 -11.84 -0.26
C GLY A 171 -7.83 -12.70 -0.39
N GLY A 172 -8.70 -12.62 0.61
CA GLY A 172 -9.99 -13.30 0.60
C GLY A 172 -11.00 -12.56 -0.28
N LEU A 173 -11.87 -13.34 -0.92
CA LEU A 173 -13.06 -12.82 -1.58
C LEU A 173 -14.23 -12.85 -0.60
N TYR A 174 -14.92 -11.73 -0.45
CA TYR A 174 -16.06 -11.58 0.45
C TYR A 174 -17.23 -11.01 -0.32
N THR A 175 -18.45 -11.35 0.10
CA THR A 175 -19.61 -10.55 -0.32
C THR A 175 -19.57 -9.18 0.35
N TRP A 176 -20.33 -8.21 -0.16
CA TRP A 176 -20.41 -6.90 0.47
C TRP A 176 -20.95 -7.00 1.90
N ALA A 177 -22.05 -7.74 2.10
CA ALA A 177 -22.62 -7.92 3.44
C ALA A 177 -21.61 -8.57 4.39
N GLU A 178 -20.87 -9.57 3.90
CA GLU A 178 -19.84 -10.27 4.68
C GLU A 178 -18.69 -9.34 5.08
N ALA A 179 -18.13 -8.58 4.13
CA ALA A 179 -17.06 -7.61 4.42
C ALA A 179 -17.52 -6.52 5.41
N MET A 180 -18.80 -6.16 5.36
CA MET A 180 -19.42 -5.22 6.27
C MET A 180 -19.92 -5.87 7.57
N GLN A 181 -19.81 -7.20 7.76
CA GLN A 181 -20.40 -7.93 8.89
C GLN A 181 -21.90 -7.65 9.09
N LEU A 182 -22.64 -7.66 8.00
CA LEU A 182 -24.09 -7.49 7.96
C LEU A 182 -24.79 -8.79 7.58
N ASP A 183 -26.08 -8.87 7.87
CA ASP A 183 -26.91 -10.02 7.49
C ASP A 183 -26.80 -10.32 5.97
N PRO A 184 -26.69 -11.60 5.55
CA PRO A 184 -26.55 -11.95 4.14
C PRO A 184 -27.66 -11.39 3.22
N SER A 185 -28.86 -11.14 3.74
CA SER A 185 -29.95 -10.49 3.01
C SER A 185 -29.60 -9.09 2.51
N CYS A 186 -28.62 -8.43 3.14
CA CYS A 186 -28.10 -7.12 2.74
C CYS A 186 -27.36 -7.13 1.40
N ASN A 187 -27.03 -8.31 0.86
CA ASN A 187 -26.53 -8.42 -0.51
C ASN A 187 -27.63 -8.21 -1.57
N THR A 188 -28.90 -8.31 -1.17
CA THR A 188 -30.07 -8.21 -2.07
C THR A 188 -31.07 -7.14 -1.66
N SER A 189 -30.89 -6.55 -0.47
CA SER A 189 -31.79 -5.54 0.11
C SER A 189 -30.99 -4.42 0.76
N SER A 190 -31.63 -3.26 0.94
CA SER A 190 -30.95 -2.09 1.49
C SER A 190 -30.71 -2.27 2.98
N CYS A 191 -29.44 -2.16 3.38
CA CYS A 191 -29.01 -2.19 4.78
C CYS A 191 -28.30 -0.90 5.21
N VAL A 192 -28.55 0.21 4.50
CA VAL A 192 -27.91 1.51 4.79
C VAL A 192 -28.12 1.99 6.23
N GLY A 193 -29.24 1.62 6.87
CA GLY A 193 -29.53 1.97 8.27
C GLY A 193 -28.67 1.22 9.30
N PHE A 194 -27.95 0.18 8.88
CA PHE A 194 -27.04 -0.60 9.73
C PHE A 194 -25.57 -0.24 9.51
N VAL A 195 -25.27 0.58 8.50
CA VAL A 195 -23.92 1.05 8.17
C VAL A 195 -23.66 2.36 8.90
N ASN A 196 -22.50 2.44 9.56
CA ASN A 196 -22.05 3.64 10.26
C ASN A 196 -20.94 4.31 9.47
N VAL A 197 -20.71 5.60 9.70
CA VAL A 197 -19.46 6.23 9.27
C VAL A 197 -18.30 5.49 9.96
N ASN A 198 -17.28 5.13 9.18
CA ASN A 198 -16.16 4.29 9.61
C ASN A 198 -16.61 2.92 10.13
N HIS A 199 -17.43 2.21 9.33
CA HIS A 199 -17.95 0.90 9.68
C HIS A 199 -16.84 -0.15 9.78
N GLN A 200 -16.67 -0.77 10.95
CA GLN A 200 -15.56 -1.72 11.19
C GLN A 200 -15.58 -2.89 10.20
N GLY A 201 -16.73 -3.53 10.01
CA GLY A 201 -16.85 -4.74 9.21
C GLY A 201 -15.86 -5.82 9.66
N ILE A 202 -15.24 -6.52 8.71
CA ILE A 202 -14.23 -7.57 8.96
C ILE A 202 -12.85 -7.02 9.35
N CYS A 203 -12.69 -5.71 9.51
CA CYS A 203 -11.42 -5.13 9.92
C CYS A 203 -11.15 -5.37 11.43
N PRO A 204 -9.87 -5.35 11.87
CA PRO A 204 -9.53 -5.39 13.28
C PRO A 204 -10.12 -4.20 14.05
N VAL A 205 -10.24 -4.33 15.37
CA VAL A 205 -10.69 -3.24 16.25
C VAL A 205 -9.84 -1.98 16.05
N GLY A 206 -10.51 -0.85 15.82
CA GLY A 206 -9.89 0.44 15.52
C GLY A 206 -9.59 0.69 14.04
N TRP A 207 -9.93 -0.26 13.16
CA TRP A 207 -9.89 -0.14 11.71
C TRP A 207 -11.30 -0.24 11.14
N HIS A 208 -11.49 0.21 9.90
CA HIS A 208 -12.79 0.17 9.24
C HIS A 208 -12.67 -0.08 7.75
N ILE A 209 -13.78 -0.48 7.14
CA ILE A 209 -13.92 -0.49 5.68
C ILE A 209 -13.92 0.97 5.21
N PRO A 210 -13.15 1.32 4.15
CA PRO A 210 -13.09 2.69 3.64
C PRO A 210 -14.49 3.24 3.32
N THR A 211 -14.77 4.47 3.74
CA THR A 211 -16.07 5.12 3.51
C THR A 211 -16.16 5.87 2.19
N ASP A 212 -15.03 6.34 1.67
CA ASP A 212 -14.91 7.13 0.44
C ASP A 212 -13.70 6.65 -0.39
N GLU A 213 -13.69 6.94 -1.69
CA GLU A 213 -12.55 6.71 -2.61
C GLU A 213 -11.36 7.66 -2.37
#